data_AF-A0A0N5D5P6-F1
#
_entry.id   AF-A0A0N5D5P6-F1
#
_cell.length_a   1.000
_cell.length_b   1.000
_cell.length_c   1.000
_cell.angle_alpha   90.00
_cell.angle_beta   90.00
_cell.angle_gamma   90.00
#
_symmetry.space_group_name_H-M   'P 1'
#
loop_
_entity.id
_entity.type
_entity.pdbx_description
1 polymer ?
#
loop_
_entity_poly.entity_id
_entity_poly.type
_entity_poly.pdbx_seq_one_letter_code
_entity_poly.pdbx_strand_id
1 'polypeptide(L)'
;MGCFKLLVVLLDVALITECISFLHNAWIFTTSTTQKPGCFIHRDQQLHIIMDRVCEICHEMYSHQYPNTRANCRSNCFRSKHFQSCLEHFRPMTPYG
;
A
#
# COMPACT_ATOMS: atom_id res chain seq x y z
N MET A 1 30.43 13.51 -48.60
CA MET A 1 30.38 12.38 -47.64
C MET A 1 30.18 12.78 -46.16
N GLY A 2 29.86 14.04 -45.83
CA GLY A 2 29.64 14.47 -44.43
C GLY A 2 28.20 14.33 -43.92
N CYS A 3 27.20 14.60 -44.77
CA CYS A 3 25.79 14.63 -44.37
C CYS A 3 25.25 13.23 -43.97
N PHE A 4 25.70 12.18 -44.66
CA PHE A 4 25.25 10.80 -44.41
C PHE A 4 25.74 10.26 -43.05
N LYS A 5 26.98 10.61 -42.65
CA LYS A 5 27.54 10.20 -41.35
C LYS A 5 26.82 10.89 -40.18
N LEU A 6 26.46 12.16 -40.35
CA LEU A 6 25.72 12.91 -39.35
C LEU A 6 24.31 12.34 -39.16
N LEU A 7 23.65 11.95 -40.26
CA LEU A 7 22.31 11.35 -40.21
C LEU A 7 22.30 9.99 -39.49
N VAL A 8 23.32 9.16 -39.71
CA VAL A 8 23.49 7.86 -39.02
C VAL A 8 23.68 8.07 -37.51
N VAL A 9 24.57 8.99 -37.11
CA VAL A 9 24.82 9.28 -35.69
C VAL A 9 23.56 9.78 -34.97
N LEU A 10 22.72 10.58 -35.64
CA LEU A 10 21.48 11.08 -35.05
C LEU A 10 20.43 9.98 -34.88
N LEU A 11 20.37 9.00 -35.79
CA LEU A 11 19.48 7.84 -35.67
C LEU A 11 19.90 6.91 -34.53
N ASP A 12 21.20 6.69 -34.35
CA ASP A 12 21.73 5.86 -33.25
C ASP A 12 21.44 6.48 -31.87
N VAL A 13 21.59 7.81 -31.74
CA VAL A 13 21.32 8.52 -30.47
C VAL A 13 19.84 8.45 -30.09
N ALA A 14 18.92 8.57 -31.06
CA ALA A 14 17.48 8.48 -30.82
C ALA A 14 17.06 7.10 -30.29
N LEU A 15 17.65 6.02 -30.83
CA LEU A 15 17.40 4.65 -30.37
C LEU A 15 17.88 4.45 -28.91
N ILE A 16 19.03 5.04 -28.55
CA ILE A 16 19.61 4.91 -27.22
C ILE A 16 18.77 5.67 -26.16
N THR A 17 18.21 6.82 -26.50
CA THR A 17 17.39 7.63 -25.59
C THR A 17 16.10 6.95 -25.13
N GLU A 18 15.47 6.15 -25.99
CA GLU A 18 14.27 5.39 -25.61
C GLU A 18 14.62 4.30 -24.58
N CYS A 19 15.72 3.58 -24.79
CA CYS A 19 16.19 2.52 -23.89
C CYS A 19 16.51 3.02 -22.47
N ILE A 20 17.15 4.19 -22.35
CA ILE A 20 17.49 4.78 -21.04
C ILE A 20 16.23 5.09 -20.23
N SER A 21 15.18 5.58 -20.91
CA SER A 21 13.89 5.91 -20.29
C SER A 21 13.20 4.66 -19.73
N PHE A 22 13.22 3.55 -20.46
CA PHE A 22 12.66 2.27 -19.99
C PHE A 22 13.43 1.70 -18.79
N LEU A 23 14.76 1.75 -18.83
CA LEU A 23 15.60 1.23 -17.73
C LEU A 23 15.46 2.05 -16.45
N HIS A 24 15.35 3.38 -16.55
CA HIS A 24 15.14 4.26 -15.40
C HIS A 24 13.79 3.98 -14.71
N ASN A 25 12.71 3.80 -15.50
CA ASN A 25 11.38 3.49 -14.95
C ASN A 25 11.33 2.11 -14.28
N ALA A 26 11.98 1.10 -14.86
CA ALA A 26 12.07 -0.24 -14.26
C ALA A 26 12.87 -0.23 -12.95
N TRP A 27 13.95 0.56 -12.87
CA TRP A 27 14.74 0.72 -11.64
C TRP A 27 13.95 1.46 -10.55
N ILE A 28 13.19 2.51 -10.88
CA ILE A 28 12.32 3.20 -9.93
C ILE A 28 11.24 2.27 -9.36
N PHE A 29 10.64 1.43 -10.20
CA PHE A 29 9.63 0.46 -9.75
C PHE A 29 10.21 -0.60 -8.81
N THR A 30 11.41 -1.10 -9.11
CA THR A 30 12.08 -2.12 -8.29
C THR A 30 12.68 -1.58 -6.99
N THR A 31 13.09 -0.30 -6.96
CA THR A 31 13.64 0.33 -5.74
C THR A 31 12.57 0.91 -4.80
N SER A 32 11.35 1.14 -5.31
CA SER A 32 10.18 1.53 -4.51
C SER A 32 9.75 0.46 -3.51
N THR A 33 10.08 -0.81 -3.74
CA THR A 33 9.87 -1.90 -2.78
C THR A 33 10.95 -1.89 -1.71
N THR A 34 11.05 -0.79 -0.94
CA THR A 34 11.56 -0.91 0.42
C THR A 34 10.61 -1.86 1.14
N GLN A 35 11.07 -3.09 1.35
CA GLN A 35 10.31 -4.19 1.91
C GLN A 35 9.87 -3.76 3.31
N LYS A 36 8.65 -3.19 3.43
CA LYS A 36 8.04 -2.98 4.75
C LYS A 36 8.13 -4.32 5.47
N PRO A 37 8.64 -4.35 6.73
CA PRO A 37 8.66 -5.59 7.49
C PRO A 37 7.26 -6.19 7.43
N GLY A 38 7.15 -7.39 6.89
CA GLY A 38 5.87 -8.04 6.64
C GLY A 38 5.05 -8.06 7.92
N CYS A 39 3.76 -7.73 7.82
CA CYS A 39 2.91 -7.65 8.99
C CYS A 39 2.80 -9.01 9.68
N PHE A 40 3.21 -9.12 10.95
CA PHE A 40 3.22 -10.40 11.67
C PHE A 40 1.85 -11.08 11.70
N ILE A 41 0.77 -10.28 11.71
CA ILE A 41 -0.62 -10.74 11.70
C ILE A 41 -0.94 -11.56 10.45
N HIS A 42 -0.33 -11.27 9.30
CA HIS A 42 -0.58 -12.08 8.09
C HIS A 42 0.01 -13.49 8.18
N ARG A 43 0.90 -13.77 9.15
CA ARG A 43 1.39 -15.13 9.42
C ARG A 43 0.37 -15.98 10.17
N ASP A 44 -0.57 -15.35 10.86
CA ASP A 44 -1.71 -15.98 11.52
C ASP A 44 -2.99 -15.62 10.75
N GLN A 45 -3.35 -16.46 9.78
CA GLN A 45 -4.49 -16.22 8.90
C GLN A 45 -5.80 -16.11 9.68
N GLN A 46 -5.98 -16.90 10.75
CA GLN A 46 -7.21 -16.88 11.53
C GLN A 46 -7.35 -15.57 12.29
N LEU A 47 -6.28 -15.14 12.99
CA LEU A 47 -6.26 -13.84 13.66
C LEU A 47 -6.46 -12.71 12.65
N HIS A 48 -5.79 -12.77 11.50
CA HIS A 48 -5.95 -11.76 10.46
C HIS A 48 -7.42 -11.60 10.02
N ILE A 49 -8.12 -12.71 9.74
CA ILE A 49 -9.54 -12.70 9.33
C ILE A 49 -10.41 -12.05 10.41
N ILE A 50 -10.18 -12.36 11.69
CA ILE A 50 -10.94 -11.77 12.80
C ILE A 50 -10.72 -10.26 12.85
N MET A 51 -9.47 -9.81 12.81
CA MET A 51 -9.14 -8.38 12.83
C MET A 51 -9.69 -7.65 11.60
N ASP A 52 -9.69 -8.32 10.45
CA ASP A 52 -10.24 -7.79 9.20
C ASP A 52 -11.75 -7.58 9.30
N ARG A 53 -12.45 -8.56 9.91
CA ARG A 53 -13.89 -8.53 10.12
C ARG A 53 -14.32 -7.41 11.08
N VAL A 54 -13.56 -7.18 12.14
CA VAL A 54 -13.76 -6.02 13.05
C VAL A 54 -13.74 -4.71 12.25
N CYS A 55 -12.76 -4.54 11.37
CA CYS A 55 -12.66 -3.34 10.53
C CYS A 55 -13.81 -3.20 9.52
N GLU A 56 -14.37 -4.31 9.02
CA GLU A 56 -15.53 -4.28 8.12
C GLU A 56 -16.80 -3.82 8.85
N ILE A 57 -17.07 -4.37 10.04
CA ILE A 57 -18.24 -3.98 10.83
C ILE A 57 -18.17 -2.50 11.19
N CYS A 58 -16.99 -2.00 11.61
CA CYS A 58 -16.83 -0.57 11.86
C CYS A 58 -16.98 0.29 10.61
N HIS A 59 -16.53 -0.18 9.45
CA HIS A 59 -16.77 0.55 8.21
C HIS A 59 -18.26 0.63 7.90
N GLU A 60 -19.01 -0.45 8.08
CA GLU A 60 -20.45 -0.43 7.85
C GLU A 60 -21.17 0.56 8.77
N MET A 61 -20.80 0.62 10.06
CA MET A 61 -21.37 1.57 11.02
C MET A 61 -21.02 3.04 10.72
N TYR A 62 -19.76 3.33 10.36
CA TYR A 62 -19.23 4.70 10.33
C TYR A 62 -18.87 5.24 8.95
N SER A 63 -19.03 4.47 7.88
CA SER A 63 -18.66 4.86 6.50
C SER A 63 -19.28 6.17 6.04
N HIS A 64 -20.50 6.47 6.49
CA HIS A 64 -21.21 7.71 6.16
C HIS A 64 -20.50 8.97 6.67
N GLN A 65 -19.85 8.90 7.84
CA GLN A 65 -19.05 10.00 8.41
C GLN A 65 -17.56 9.89 7.99
N TYR A 66 -17.05 8.66 7.94
CA TYR A 66 -15.65 8.35 7.75
C TYR A 66 -15.50 7.25 6.69
N PRO A 67 -15.51 7.59 5.38
CA PRO A 67 -15.53 6.60 4.30
C PRO A 67 -14.30 5.68 4.31
N ASN A 68 -13.15 6.21 4.76
CA ASN A 68 -11.88 5.47 4.82
C ASN A 68 -11.71 4.61 6.09
N THR A 69 -12.77 4.40 6.89
CA THR A 69 -12.70 3.65 8.16
C THR A 69 -12.04 2.28 8.02
N ARG A 70 -12.38 1.50 6.98
CA ARG A 70 -11.79 0.17 6.74
C ARG A 70 -10.28 0.23 6.56
N ALA A 71 -9.79 1.15 5.73
CA ALA A 71 -8.37 1.32 5.44
C ALA A 71 -7.61 1.86 6.67
N ASN A 72 -8.17 2.87 7.34
CA ASN A 72 -7.58 3.46 8.54
C ASN A 72 -7.49 2.45 9.69
N CYS A 73 -8.50 1.58 9.84
CA CYS A 73 -8.53 0.51 10.81
C CYS A 73 -7.38 -0.50 10.59
N ARG A 74 -7.18 -0.96 9.34
CA ARG A 74 -6.12 -1.92 8.97
C ARG A 74 -4.70 -1.34 8.98
N SER A 75 -4.58 -0.02 9.05
CA SER A 75 -3.31 0.67 8.99
C SER A 75 -2.35 0.25 10.12
N ASN A 76 -1.05 0.38 9.84
CA ASN A 76 0.01 0.04 10.79
C ASN A 76 -0.17 -1.34 11.44
N CYS A 77 -0.50 -2.37 10.65
CA CYS A 77 -0.69 -3.72 11.18
C CYS A 77 -1.75 -3.81 12.27
N PHE A 78 -2.89 -3.15 12.07
CA PHE A 78 -3.96 -3.06 13.06
C PHE A 78 -3.54 -2.43 14.41
N ARG A 79 -2.35 -1.81 14.49
CA ARG A 79 -1.90 -1.01 15.65
C ARG A 79 -2.30 0.46 15.50
N SER A 80 -3.47 0.71 14.93
CA SER A 80 -4.03 2.04 14.73
C SER A 80 -4.98 2.39 15.87
N LYS A 81 -5.12 3.68 16.17
CA LYS A 81 -6.14 4.16 17.11
C LYS A 81 -7.55 3.79 16.63
N HIS A 82 -7.76 3.75 15.31
CA HIS A 82 -9.03 3.36 14.70
C HIS A 82 -9.41 1.91 15.00
N PHE A 83 -8.45 0.99 14.97
CA PHE A 83 -8.70 -0.40 15.36
C PHE A 83 -9.06 -0.51 16.84
N GLN A 84 -8.35 0.19 17.71
CA GLN A 84 -8.64 0.21 19.16
C GLN A 84 -10.02 0.79 19.47
N SER A 85 -10.35 1.96 18.91
CA SER A 85 -11.68 2.57 19.07
C SER A 85 -12.80 1.69 18.51
N CYS A 86 -12.53 0.92 17.44
CA CYS A 86 -13.49 -0.05 16.94
C CYS A 86 -13.76 -1.18 17.94
N LEU A 87 -12.70 -1.72 18.57
CA LEU A 87 -12.84 -2.76 19.60
C LEU A 87 -13.57 -2.26 20.85
N GLU A 88 -13.40 -1.00 21.22
CA GLU A 88 -14.10 -0.39 22.37
C GLU A 88 -15.62 -0.47 22.22
N HIS A 89 -16.14 -0.42 21.00
CA HIS A 89 -17.58 -0.55 20.75
C HIS A 89 -18.13 -1.95 21.09
N PHE A 90 -17.29 -2.98 20.97
CA PHE A 90 -17.66 -4.37 21.30
C PHE A 90 -17.25 -4.77 22.72
N ARG A 91 -16.64 -3.85 23.49
CA ARG A 91 -16.18 -4.16 24.83
C ARG A 91 -17.39 -4.32 25.75
N PRO A 92 -17.55 -5.45 26.46
CA PRO A 92 -18.65 -5.62 27.38
C PRO A 92 -18.56 -4.55 28.48
N MET A 93 -19.70 -3.95 28.84
CA MET A 93 -19.77 -3.14 30.05
C MET A 93 -19.49 -4.05 31.22
N THR A 94 -18.34 -3.86 31.87
CA THR A 94 -18.05 -4.48 33.15
C THR A 94 -19.04 -3.92 34.17
N PRO A 95 -19.97 -4.71 34.73
CA PRO A 95 -20.73 -4.26 35.87
C PRO A 95 -19.73 -4.17 37.03
N TYR A 96 -19.50 -2.94 37.49
CA TYR A 96 -18.76 -2.52 38.69
C TYR A 96 -17.87 -3.58 39.36
N GLY A 97 -16.54 -3.39 39.28
CA GLY A 97 -15.58 -4.09 40.13
C GLY A 97 -15.68 -3.67 41.59
#